data_AF-A0A6C0KEB4-F1
#
_entry.id   AF-A0A6C0KEB4-F1
#
_cell.length_a   1.000
_cell.length_b   1.000
_cell.length_c   1.000
_cell.angle_alpha   90.00
_cell.angle_beta   90.00
_cell.angle_gamma   90.00
#
_symmetry.space_group_name_H-M   'P 1'
#
loop_
_entity.id
_entity.type
_entity.pdbx_description
1 polymer ?
#
loop_
_entity_poly.entity_id
_entity_poly.type
_entity_poly.pdbx_seq_one_letter_code
_entity_poly.pdbx_strand_id
1 'polypeptide(L)'
;MRPFVKIVDPSTIQNEVELQKVAVLYGYSPPIFNVTTDEIYMEDLEAPCLADIYGEDASAIPEWIWESIRSMLGSLYRYEDIEYIDITPYNFVEKDGTIYLIDFGHARYKSKTRPMNWFLSEFLDGENSWNPDFK
;
A
#
# COMPACT_ATOMS: atom_id res chain seq x y z
N MET A 1 22.46 5.87 -5.88
CA MET A 1 21.18 5.78 -5.15
C MET A 1 21.31 4.66 -4.14
N ARG A 2 21.10 4.93 -2.85
CA ARG A 2 21.09 3.89 -1.82
C ARG A 2 19.66 3.31 -1.80
N PRO A 3 19.46 1.98 -1.86
CA PRO A 3 18.13 1.42 -1.82
C PRO A 3 17.51 1.57 -0.43
N PHE A 4 16.18 1.66 -0.38
CA PHE A 4 15.43 1.39 0.84
C PHE A 4 15.41 -0.13 1.07
N VAL A 5 15.66 -0.55 2.30
CA VAL A 5 15.70 -1.97 2.68
C VAL A 5 14.60 -2.23 3.69
N LYS A 6 13.62 -3.05 3.28
CA LYS A 6 12.54 -3.50 4.16
C LYS A 6 12.85 -4.89 4.68
N ILE A 7 12.81 -5.07 5.99
CA ILE A 7 12.88 -6.38 6.64
C ILE A 7 11.47 -6.97 6.70
N VAL A 8 11.31 -8.22 6.30
CA VAL A 8 10.02 -8.91 6.20
C VAL A 8 10.13 -10.34 6.75
N ASP A 9 8.99 -10.89 7.17
CA ASP A 9 8.93 -12.30 7.58
C ASP A 9 9.24 -13.21 6.37
N PRO A 10 10.23 -14.12 6.45
CA PRO A 10 10.55 -15.04 5.37
C PRO A 10 9.37 -15.88 4.87
N SER A 11 8.35 -16.10 5.71
CA SER A 11 7.15 -16.84 5.36
C SER A 11 6.15 -16.06 4.50
N THR A 12 6.25 -14.73 4.46
CA THR A 12 5.34 -13.84 3.71
C THR A 12 6.01 -13.11 2.55
N ILE A 13 7.34 -13.04 2.53
CA ILE A 13 8.14 -12.29 1.54
C ILE A 13 7.76 -12.58 0.09
N GLN A 14 7.51 -13.84 -0.26
CA GLN A 14 7.19 -14.21 -1.64
C GLN A 14 5.88 -13.56 -2.10
N ASN A 15 4.85 -13.59 -1.25
CA ASN A 15 3.56 -13.00 -1.53
C ASN A 15 3.67 -11.47 -1.59
N GLU A 16 4.38 -10.86 -0.64
CA GLU A 16 4.59 -9.42 -0.62
C GLU A 16 5.31 -8.91 -1.89
N VAL A 17 6.42 -9.56 -2.28
CA VAL A 17 7.17 -9.21 -3.49
C VAL A 17 6.33 -9.37 -4.75
N GLU A 18 5.50 -10.42 -4.83
CA GLU A 18 4.62 -10.64 -5.98
C GLU A 18 3.60 -9.51 -6.12
N LEU A 19 2.88 -9.19 -5.04
CA LEU A 19 1.85 -8.15 -5.04
C LEU A 19 2.44 -6.76 -5.29
N GLN A 20 3.61 -6.47 -4.70
CA GLN A 20 4.32 -5.21 -4.94
C GLN A 20 4.76 -5.09 -6.41
N LYS A 21 5.25 -6.16 -7.04
CA LYS A 21 5.62 -6.14 -8.47
C LYS A 21 4.43 -5.78 -9.35
N VAL A 22 3.22 -6.26 -9.03
CA VAL A 22 2.02 -5.86 -9.75
C VAL A 22 1.77 -4.37 -9.59
N ALA A 23 1.83 -3.83 -8.37
CA ALA A 23 1.66 -2.39 -8.12
C ALA A 23 2.72 -1.53 -8.84
N VAL A 24 3.96 -2.01 -8.97
CA VAL A 24 5.03 -1.34 -9.75
C VAL A 24 4.64 -1.17 -11.23
N LEU A 25 3.95 -2.14 -11.85
CA LEU A 25 3.52 -2.04 -13.25
C LEU A 25 2.53 -0.89 -13.49
N TYR A 26 1.79 -0.49 -12.45
CA TYR A 26 0.87 0.65 -12.48
C TYR A 26 1.53 1.97 -12.04
N GLY A 27 2.80 1.94 -11.62
CA GLY A 27 3.48 3.09 -11.01
C GLY A 27 3.02 3.39 -9.59
N TYR A 28 2.36 2.44 -8.92
CA TYR A 28 1.79 2.62 -7.57
C TYR A 28 2.76 2.32 -6.44
N SER A 29 3.93 1.75 -6.73
CA SER A 29 4.92 1.35 -5.73
C SER A 29 6.33 1.51 -6.29
N PRO A 30 7.35 1.80 -5.45
CA PRO A 30 8.74 1.85 -5.88
C PRO A 30 9.20 0.52 -6.49
N PRO A 31 10.02 0.54 -7.56
CA PRO A 31 10.62 -0.65 -8.14
C PRO A 31 11.44 -1.45 -7.14
N ILE A 32 11.33 -2.78 -7.21
CA ILE A 32 12.17 -3.72 -6.46
C ILE A 32 13.45 -4.01 -7.27
N PHE A 33 14.61 -3.82 -6.65
CA PHE A 33 15.92 -4.11 -7.24
C PHE A 33 16.47 -5.49 -6.87
N ASN A 34 16.23 -5.94 -5.64
CA ASN A 34 16.72 -7.21 -5.14
C ASN A 34 15.83 -7.75 -4.01
N VAL A 35 15.86 -9.06 -3.81
CA VAL A 35 15.13 -9.76 -2.75
C VAL A 35 16.04 -10.83 -2.16
N THR A 36 16.17 -10.86 -0.84
CA THR A 36 16.89 -11.92 -0.09
C THR A 36 15.88 -12.83 0.62
N THR A 37 16.30 -13.55 1.66
CA THR A 37 15.42 -14.41 2.45
C THR A 37 14.41 -13.65 3.30
N ASP A 38 14.77 -12.46 3.73
CA ASP A 38 14.09 -11.66 4.75
C ASP A 38 14.15 -10.15 4.45
N GLU A 39 14.65 -9.76 3.28
CA GLU A 39 14.79 -8.37 2.91
C GLU A 39 14.32 -8.10 1.47
N ILE A 40 13.65 -6.97 1.30
CA ILE A 40 13.27 -6.42 0.00
C ILE A 40 14.02 -5.11 -0.19
N TYR A 41 14.80 -5.03 -1.28
CA TYR A 41 15.56 -3.84 -1.67
C TYR A 41 14.80 -3.13 -2.78
N MET A 42 14.36 -1.90 -2.52
CA MET A 42 13.55 -1.12 -3.46
C MET A 42 14.08 0.32 -3.62
N GLU A 43 13.55 1.04 -4.60
CA GLU A 43 13.83 2.47 -4.76
C GLU A 43 13.51 3.22 -3.47
N ASP A 44 14.48 3.99 -2.98
CA ASP A 44 14.24 4.95 -1.91
C ASP A 44 13.57 6.18 -2.53
N LEU A 45 12.33 6.44 -2.13
CA LEU A 45 11.59 7.61 -2.59
C LEU A 45 12.18 8.90 -2.01
N GLU A 46 13.04 8.85 -0.99
CA GLU A 46 13.63 10.01 -0.32
C GLU A 46 12.55 11.00 0.18
N ALA A 47 11.38 10.47 0.53
CA ALA A 47 10.22 11.23 0.99
C ALA A 47 9.59 10.55 2.22
N PRO A 48 9.08 11.33 3.18
CA PRO A 48 8.43 10.81 4.38
C PRO A 48 7.06 10.18 4.09
N CYS A 49 6.56 9.33 4.99
CA CYS A 49 5.21 8.77 4.87
C CYS A 49 4.14 9.82 5.20
N LEU A 50 2.88 9.54 4.87
CA LEU A 50 1.78 10.47 5.17
C LEU A 50 1.64 10.73 6.68
N ALA A 51 1.96 9.75 7.52
CA ALA A 51 1.90 9.91 8.98
C ALA A 51 2.91 10.95 9.48
N ASP A 52 4.10 10.99 8.88
CA ASP A 52 5.14 11.95 9.24
C ASP A 52 4.79 13.38 8.79
N ILE A 53 4.01 13.53 7.70
CA ILE A 53 3.61 14.83 7.14
C ILE A 53 2.34 15.38 7.81
N TYR A 54 1.31 14.54 7.92
CA TYR A 54 -0.05 14.95 8.30
C TYR A 54 -0.50 14.37 9.65
N GLY A 55 0.24 13.42 10.22
CA GLY A 55 -0.17 12.68 11.41
C GLY A 55 -1.15 11.54 11.12
N GLU A 56 -1.76 11.02 12.18
CA GLU A 56 -2.71 9.90 12.10
C GLU A 56 -4.19 10.34 11.99
N ASP A 57 -4.47 11.63 12.12
CA ASP A 57 -5.82 12.15 12.01
C ASP A 57 -6.26 12.16 10.53
N ALA A 58 -7.24 11.33 10.19
CA ALA A 58 -7.78 11.25 8.83
C ALA A 58 -8.32 12.59 8.32
N SER A 59 -8.79 13.47 9.22
CA SER A 59 -9.29 14.80 8.84
C SER A 59 -8.18 15.79 8.46
N ALA A 60 -6.92 15.49 8.82
CA ALA A 60 -5.76 16.27 8.42
C ALA A 60 -5.29 15.95 6.99
N ILE A 61 -5.82 14.89 6.37
CA ILE A 61 -5.40 14.40 5.06
C ILE A 61 -6.19 15.11 3.96
N PRO A 62 -5.50 15.74 2.99
CA PRO A 62 -6.15 16.35 1.83
C PRO A 62 -6.99 15.37 1.02
N GLU A 63 -8.15 15.83 0.52
CA GLU A 63 -9.10 15.01 -0.25
C GLU A 63 -8.48 14.33 -1.48
N TRP A 64 -7.60 15.02 -2.21
CA TRP A 64 -6.94 14.47 -3.40
C TRP A 64 -6.06 13.25 -3.08
N ILE A 65 -5.52 13.15 -1.85
CA ILE A 65 -4.75 11.98 -1.41
C ILE A 65 -5.69 10.79 -1.24
N TRP A 66 -6.86 10.98 -0.62
CA TRP A 66 -7.87 9.94 -0.50
C TRP A 66 -8.36 9.45 -1.85
N GLU A 67 -8.64 10.36 -2.78
CA GLU A 67 -9.02 10.02 -4.15
C GLU A 67 -7.93 9.20 -4.86
N SER A 68 -6.66 9.58 -4.66
CA SER A 68 -5.51 8.86 -5.21
C SER A 68 -5.41 7.45 -4.65
N ILE A 69 -5.43 7.30 -3.32
CA ILE A 69 -5.39 5.99 -2.66
C ILE A 69 -6.57 5.14 -3.13
N ARG A 70 -7.79 5.68 -3.16
CA ARG A 70 -9.00 4.96 -3.61
C ARG A 70 -8.91 4.48 -5.05
N SER A 71 -8.39 5.32 -5.94
CA SER A 71 -8.15 4.94 -7.33
C SER A 71 -7.15 3.79 -7.45
N MET A 72 -6.05 3.85 -6.69
CA MET A 72 -5.01 2.81 -6.66
C MET A 72 -5.57 1.49 -6.14
N LEU A 73 -6.18 1.49 -4.94
CA LEU A 73 -6.73 0.28 -4.33
C LEU A 73 -7.90 -0.29 -5.14
N GLY A 74 -8.74 0.57 -5.72
CA GLY A 74 -9.82 0.15 -6.59
C GLY A 74 -9.32 -0.50 -7.87
N SER A 75 -8.17 -0.06 -8.40
CA SER A 75 -7.53 -0.69 -9.57
C SER A 75 -6.94 -2.05 -9.22
N LEU A 76 -6.14 -2.11 -8.14
CA LEU A 76 -5.57 -3.36 -7.61
C LEU A 76 -6.67 -4.39 -7.32
N TYR A 77 -7.76 -3.96 -6.69
CA TYR A 77 -8.89 -4.84 -6.44
C TYR A 77 -9.56 -5.27 -7.74
N ARG A 78 -10.04 -4.34 -8.59
CA ARG A 78 -10.89 -4.71 -9.73
C ARG A 78 -10.17 -5.43 -10.86
N TYR A 79 -8.89 -5.13 -11.09
CA TYR A 79 -8.15 -5.62 -12.26
C TYR A 79 -7.14 -6.71 -11.94
N GLU A 80 -6.56 -6.69 -10.73
CA GLU A 80 -5.48 -7.62 -10.35
C GLU A 80 -5.92 -8.63 -9.28
N ASP A 81 -7.19 -8.57 -8.87
CA ASP A 81 -7.73 -9.37 -7.78
C ASP A 81 -6.95 -9.21 -6.46
N ILE A 82 -6.31 -8.06 -6.23
CA ILE A 82 -5.53 -7.79 -5.02
C ILE A 82 -6.39 -7.04 -4.00
N GLU A 83 -6.54 -7.63 -2.82
CA GLU A 83 -7.20 -7.08 -1.65
C GLU A 83 -6.14 -6.47 -0.72
N TYR A 84 -6.04 -5.14 -0.73
CA TYR A 84 -5.16 -4.37 0.15
C TYR A 84 -5.97 -3.81 1.32
N ILE A 85 -5.63 -4.18 2.55
CA ILE A 85 -6.46 -3.87 3.72
C ILE A 85 -5.76 -3.01 4.77
N ASP A 86 -4.43 -2.93 4.76
CA ASP A 86 -3.66 -2.14 5.72
C ASP A 86 -3.59 -0.66 5.30
N ILE A 87 -4.76 -0.04 5.27
CA ILE A 87 -4.97 1.34 4.85
C ILE A 87 -4.67 2.25 6.03
N THR A 88 -3.37 2.52 6.25
CA THR A 88 -2.86 3.38 7.33
C THR A 88 -1.91 4.43 6.75
N PRO A 89 -1.72 5.60 7.41
CA PRO A 89 -0.90 6.67 6.85
C PRO A 89 0.59 6.30 6.76
N TYR A 90 1.00 5.21 7.42
CA TYR A 90 2.37 4.69 7.43
C TYR A 90 2.77 4.01 6.12
N ASN A 91 1.79 3.44 5.40
CA ASN A 91 2.04 2.63 4.21
C ASN A 91 1.99 3.42 2.90
N PHE A 92 1.75 4.73 2.99
CA PHE A 92 1.68 5.63 1.85
C PHE A 92 2.74 6.72 1.95
N VAL A 93 3.40 7.01 0.83
CA VAL A 93 4.35 8.11 0.68
C VAL A 93 3.84 9.06 -0.39
N GLU A 94 3.90 10.36 -0.10
CA GLU A 94 3.67 11.41 -1.10
C GLU A 94 5.00 11.93 -1.59
N LYS A 95 5.18 11.93 -2.92
CA LYS A 95 6.35 12.51 -3.57
C LYS A 95 5.94 13.17 -4.87
N ASP A 96 6.28 14.45 -5.00
CA ASP A 96 6.04 15.26 -6.21
C ASP A 96 4.59 15.18 -6.72
N GLY A 97 3.62 15.17 -5.81
CA GLY A 97 2.19 15.08 -6.13
C GLY A 97 1.70 13.68 -6.48
N THR A 98 2.50 12.64 -6.25
CA THR A 98 2.16 11.24 -6.50
C THR A 98 2.15 10.45 -5.19
N ILE A 99 1.16 9.58 -5.02
CA ILE A 99 1.06 8.66 -3.88
C ILE A 99 1.64 7.29 -4.26
N TYR A 100 2.45 6.73 -3.36
CA TYR A 100 3.07 5.41 -3.49
C TYR A 100 2.69 4.52 -2.31
N LEU A 101 2.43 3.23 -2.58
CA LEU A 101 2.34 2.16 -1.58
C LEU A 101 3.72 1.56 -1.34
N ILE A 102 4.11 1.43 -0.09
CA ILE A 102 5.44 0.92 0.30
C ILE A 102 5.41 -0.40 1.11
N ASP A 103 4.23 -0.86 1.52
CA ASP A 103 4.05 -2.07 2.33
C ASP A 103 2.94 -2.94 1.75
N PHE A 104 3.19 -4.24 1.49
CA PHE A 104 2.18 -5.20 1.04
C PHE A 104 2.07 -6.42 1.97
N GLY A 105 2.61 -6.37 3.19
CA GLY A 105 2.68 -7.51 4.11
C GLY A 105 1.33 -8.09 4.53
N HIS A 106 0.28 -7.25 4.50
CA HIS A 106 -1.10 -7.64 4.78
C HIS A 106 -2.00 -7.76 3.53
N ALA A 107 -1.44 -7.49 2.35
CA ALA A 107 -2.16 -7.63 1.09
C ALA A 107 -2.25 -9.10 0.68
N ARG A 108 -3.31 -9.43 -0.07
CA ARG A 108 -3.59 -10.81 -0.51
C ARG A 108 -4.44 -10.81 -1.76
N TYR A 109 -4.41 -11.90 -2.51
CA TYR A 109 -5.40 -12.10 -3.56
C TYR A 109 -6.80 -12.33 -2.96
N LYS A 110 -7.82 -11.92 -3.71
CA LYS A 110 -9.23 -12.23 -3.43
C LYS A 110 -9.41 -13.74 -3.33
N SER A 111 -10.30 -14.15 -2.44
CA SER A 111 -10.75 -15.55 -2.38
C SER A 111 -12.16 -15.65 -2.95
N LYS A 112 -12.44 -16.72 -3.70
CA LYS A 112 -13.81 -17.03 -4.17
C LYS A 112 -14.79 -17.36 -3.05
N THR A 113 -14.27 -17.73 -1.87
CA THR A 113 -15.07 -18.17 -0.72
C THR A 113 -15.13 -17.14 0.40
N ARG A 114 -14.30 -16.09 0.33
CA ARG A 114 -14.26 -15.03 1.32
C ARG A 114 -14.88 -13.77 0.72
N PRO A 115 -15.80 -13.10 1.41
CA PRO A 115 -16.23 -11.77 0.98
C PRO A 115 -15.06 -10.78 1.00
N MET A 116 -15.21 -9.66 0.31
CA MET A 116 -14.29 -8.52 0.44
C MET A 116 -14.17 -8.14 1.93
N ASN A 117 -12.98 -7.73 2.37
CA ASN A 117 -12.82 -7.11 3.68
C ASN A 117 -13.78 -5.92 3.84
N TRP A 118 -14.41 -5.84 5.01
CA TRP A 118 -15.45 -4.86 5.31
C TRP A 118 -14.96 -3.43 5.13
N PHE A 119 -13.76 -3.12 5.65
CA PHE A 119 -13.19 -1.79 5.59
C PHE A 119 -12.77 -1.41 4.17
N LEU A 120 -12.16 -2.35 3.43
CA LEU A 120 -11.86 -2.10 2.01
C LEU A 120 -13.14 -1.80 1.21
N SER A 121 -14.26 -2.46 1.52
CA SER A 121 -15.54 -2.17 0.86
C SER A 121 -16.01 -0.74 1.16
N GLU A 122 -16.09 -0.37 2.43
CA GLU A 122 -16.51 0.98 2.84
C GLU A 122 -15.58 2.06 2.28
N PHE A 123 -14.27 1.80 2.30
CA PHE A 123 -13.28 2.65 1.66
C PHE A 123 -13.61 2.81 0.18
N LEU A 124 -13.72 1.74 -0.59
CA LEU A 124 -14.02 1.87 -2.02
C LEU A 124 -15.37 2.56 -2.32
N ASP A 125 -16.31 2.55 -1.36
CA ASP A 125 -17.61 3.23 -1.44
C ASP A 125 -17.59 4.71 -1.02
N GLY A 126 -16.45 5.23 -0.57
CA GLY A 126 -16.24 6.67 -0.32
C GLY A 126 -15.76 7.03 1.08
N GLU A 127 -15.54 6.06 1.97
CA GLU A 127 -15.02 6.33 3.30
C GLU A 127 -13.59 6.92 3.24
N ASN A 128 -13.39 8.04 3.95
CA ASN A 128 -12.10 8.75 4.08
C ASN A 128 -11.55 8.56 5.50
N SER A 129 -11.18 7.34 5.84
CA SER A 129 -10.56 7.03 7.12
C SER A 129 -9.45 6.00 6.99
N TRP A 130 -8.69 5.84 8.08
CA TRP A 130 -7.69 4.79 8.21
C TRP A 130 -8.32 3.53 8.79
N ASN A 131 -7.89 2.36 8.32
CA ASN A 131 -8.43 1.09 8.77
C ASN A 131 -8.19 0.91 10.28
N PRO A 132 -9.25 0.83 11.10
CA PRO A 132 -9.10 0.69 12.55
C PRO A 132 -8.53 -0.67 12.97
N ASP A 133 -8.55 -1.69 12.11
CA ASP A 133 -7.99 -3.01 12.40
C ASP A 133 -6.44 -3.00 12.49
N PHE A 134 -5.80 -1.91 12.05
CA PHE A 134 -4.34 -1.73 11.98
C PHE A 134 -3.83 -0.56 12.85
N LYS A 135 -4.66 -0.08 13.79
CA LYS A 135 -4.30 0.96 14.78
C LYS A 135 -3.94 0.37 16.14
#